data_AF-Q3JW29-F1
#
_entry.id   AF-Q3JW29-F1
#
_cell.length_a   1.000
_cell.length_b   1.000
_cell.length_c   1.000
_cell.angle_alpha   90.00
_cell.angle_beta   90.00
_cell.angle_gamma   90.00
#
_symmetry.space_group_name_H-M   'P 1'
#
loop_
_entity.id
_entity.type
_entity.pdbx_description
1 polymer ?
#
loop_
_entity_poly.entity_id
_entity_poly.type
_entity_poly.pdbx_seq_one_letter_code
_entity_poly.pdbx_strand_id
1 'polypeptide(L)'
;MRLLFFLTNFGDPMLTAPLAFAVLSWLAASRRRRAALVWALGFACAVGVVALTKFVYAGWGIGIAAWRFTGVSGHTMLGAAVYPLVAAICVRDAYPRRALAAGLAFALAIGMSRVLLGFHSWSEIVSGWLLGAAVAASTARCLRGIGGARASQAQASGMHAARNVPMARRAHGGGAVGAHPHAAAGAAAVRRAARAPRSTLMFVAAACAIAVSCYGRSAPVSAWISDAAPKVAEWGRVWFDDAR
;
A
#
# COMPACT_ATOMS: atom_id res chain seq x y z
N MET A 1 -9.64 -4.29 -24.02
CA MET A 1 -10.53 -4.56 -22.87
C MET A 1 -9.98 -5.59 -21.87
N ARG A 2 -9.51 -6.78 -22.29
CA ARG A 2 -9.00 -7.83 -21.36
C ARG A 2 -7.92 -7.35 -20.37
N LEU A 3 -6.96 -6.54 -20.83
CA LEU A 3 -5.91 -5.98 -19.97
C LEU A 3 -6.44 -5.02 -18.89
N LEU A 4 -7.48 -4.24 -19.20
CA LEU A 4 -8.07 -3.31 -18.24
C LEU A 4 -8.83 -4.05 -17.13
N PHE A 5 -9.55 -5.12 -17.49
CA PHE A 5 -10.19 -6.01 -16.51
C PHE A 5 -9.16 -6.79 -15.68
N PHE A 6 -8.06 -7.21 -16.29
CA PHE A 6 -6.95 -7.79 -15.56
C PHE A 6 -6.43 -6.80 -14.49
N LEU A 7 -6.18 -5.55 -14.89
CA LEU A 7 -5.64 -4.56 -13.98
C LEU A 7 -6.63 -4.13 -12.88
N THR A 8 -7.91 -3.96 -13.21
CA THR A 8 -8.91 -3.59 -12.21
C THR A 8 -9.10 -4.66 -11.13
N ASN A 9 -8.90 -5.94 -11.45
CA ASN A 9 -9.06 -7.04 -10.50
C ASN A 9 -8.03 -6.98 -9.37
N PHE A 10 -6.88 -6.31 -9.58
CA PHE A 10 -5.93 -6.02 -8.51
C PHE A 10 -6.48 -5.01 -7.50
N GLY A 11 -7.46 -4.19 -7.86
CA GLY A 11 -8.13 -3.28 -6.93
C GLY A 11 -9.28 -3.91 -6.17
N ASP A 12 -9.66 -5.17 -6.45
CA ASP A 12 -10.86 -5.76 -5.86
C ASP A 12 -10.67 -6.01 -4.35
N PRO A 13 -11.69 -5.71 -3.52
CA PRO A 13 -11.65 -5.99 -2.08
C PRO A 13 -11.37 -7.45 -1.71
N MET A 14 -11.76 -8.46 -2.51
CA MET A 14 -11.42 -9.87 -2.25
C MET A 14 -9.93 -10.13 -2.25
N LEU A 15 -9.18 -9.43 -3.09
CA LEU A 15 -7.73 -9.56 -3.15
C LEU A 15 -7.07 -8.61 -2.15
N THR A 16 -7.50 -7.35 -2.14
CA THR A 16 -6.82 -6.30 -1.39
C THR A 16 -7.07 -6.36 0.10
N ALA A 17 -8.24 -6.82 0.57
CA ALA A 17 -8.52 -6.93 2.00
C ALA A 17 -7.68 -8.01 2.71
N PRO A 18 -7.55 -9.25 2.18
CA PRO A 18 -6.62 -10.22 2.75
C PRO A 18 -5.16 -9.74 2.68
N LEU A 19 -4.78 -9.05 1.60
CA LEU A 19 -3.44 -8.48 1.47
C LEU A 19 -3.19 -7.37 2.50
N ALA A 20 -4.20 -6.53 2.77
CA ALA A 20 -4.19 -5.53 3.83
C ALA A 20 -4.03 -6.19 5.20
N PHE A 21 -4.76 -7.28 5.47
CA PHE A 21 -4.61 -8.06 6.69
C PHE A 21 -3.20 -8.67 6.84
N ALA A 22 -2.61 -9.16 5.75
CA ALA A 22 -1.24 -9.65 5.74
C ALA A 22 -0.24 -8.53 6.07
N VAL A 23 -0.42 -7.31 5.55
CA VAL A 23 0.41 -6.14 5.88
C VAL A 23 0.31 -5.80 7.37
N LEU A 24 -0.91 -5.76 7.92
CA LEU A 24 -1.13 -5.51 9.35
C LEU A 24 -0.45 -6.57 10.22
N SER A 25 -0.66 -7.83 9.87
CA SER A 25 -0.08 -8.98 10.58
C SER A 25 1.45 -8.93 10.56
N TRP A 26 2.04 -8.56 9.42
CA TRP A 26 3.48 -8.38 9.31
C TRP A 26 4.00 -7.22 10.18
N LEU A 27 3.29 -6.09 10.21
CA LEU A 27 3.65 -4.94 11.06
C LEU A 27 3.58 -5.32 12.55
N ALA A 28 2.55 -6.06 12.95
CA ALA A 28 2.38 -6.57 14.32
C ALA A 28 3.48 -7.57 14.70
N ALA A 29 3.72 -8.58 13.85
CA ALA A 29 4.75 -9.61 14.05
C ALA A 29 6.17 -9.03 14.09
N SER A 30 6.42 -7.96 13.33
CA SER A 30 7.72 -7.25 13.32
C SER A 30 7.91 -6.31 14.52
N ARG A 31 7.01 -6.34 15.52
CA ARG A 31 7.01 -5.49 16.72
C ARG A 31 6.94 -3.98 16.40
N ARG A 32 6.41 -3.60 15.24
CA ARG A 32 6.30 -2.21 14.77
C ARG A 32 4.96 -1.60 15.18
N ARG A 33 4.63 -1.63 16.48
CA ARG A 33 3.30 -1.29 17.03
C ARG A 33 2.77 0.07 16.57
N ARG A 34 3.60 1.13 16.61
CA ARG A 34 3.19 2.47 16.15
C ARG A 34 2.82 2.50 14.67
N ALA A 35 3.61 1.85 13.82
CA ALA A 35 3.31 1.78 12.39
C ALA A 35 2.08 0.91 12.10
N ALA A 36 1.87 -0.17 12.86
CA ALA A 36 0.66 -0.98 12.79
C ALA A 36 -0.59 -0.16 13.13
N LEU A 37 -0.56 0.62 14.22
CA LEU A 37 -1.66 1.49 14.63
C LEU A 37 -1.94 2.60 13.62
N VAL A 38 -0.90 3.30 13.17
CA VAL A 38 -1.04 4.38 12.16
C VAL A 38 -1.62 3.83 10.86
N TRP A 39 -1.14 2.67 10.42
CA TRP A 39 -1.68 2.03 9.23
C TRP A 39 -3.13 1.56 9.45
N ALA A 40 -3.44 0.88 10.55
CA ALA A 40 -4.78 0.36 10.82
C ALA A 40 -5.81 1.48 10.94
N LEU A 41 -5.51 2.53 11.70
CA LEU A 41 -6.39 3.68 11.86
C LEU A 41 -6.52 4.45 10.54
N GLY A 42 -5.40 4.73 9.85
CA GLY A 42 -5.42 5.42 8.57
C GLY A 42 -6.21 4.65 7.51
N PHE A 43 -6.03 3.34 7.44
CA PHE A 43 -6.76 2.46 6.53
C PHE A 43 -8.26 2.42 6.86
N ALA A 44 -8.62 2.26 8.15
CA ALA A 44 -10.01 2.29 8.59
C ALA A 44 -10.69 3.63 8.28
N CYS A 45 -10.02 4.75 8.54
CA CYS A 45 -10.51 6.08 8.17
C CYS A 45 -10.67 6.21 6.65
N ALA A 46 -9.71 5.74 5.85
CA ALA A 46 -9.80 5.80 4.39
C ALA A 46 -10.98 4.97 3.83
N VAL A 47 -11.17 3.75 4.36
CA VAL A 47 -12.36 2.93 4.05
C VAL A 47 -13.63 3.64 4.47
N GLY A 48 -13.65 4.26 5.65
CA GLY A 48 -14.78 5.06 6.15
C GLY A 48 -15.12 6.23 5.23
N VAL A 49 -14.12 6.99 4.74
CA VAL A 49 -14.33 8.09 3.78
C VAL A 49 -14.90 7.56 2.45
N VAL A 50 -14.39 6.45 1.94
CA VAL A 50 -14.92 5.82 0.72
C VAL A 50 -16.38 5.39 0.91
N ALA A 51 -16.68 4.72 2.02
CA ALA A 51 -18.04 4.30 2.34
C ALA A 51 -18.96 5.52 2.48
N LEU A 52 -18.56 6.52 3.28
CA LEU A 52 -19.33 7.72 3.54
C LEU A 52 -19.65 8.49 2.27
N THR A 53 -18.66 8.71 1.40
CA THR A 53 -18.89 9.43 0.14
C THR A 53 -19.88 8.70 -0.78
N LYS A 54 -19.84 7.37 -0.82
CA LYS A 54 -20.84 6.57 -1.53
C LYS A 54 -22.23 6.64 -0.89
N PHE A 55 -22.32 6.58 0.43
CA PHE A 55 -23.60 6.71 1.15
C PHE A 55 -24.22 8.08 0.97
N VAL A 56 -23.43 9.14 1.05
CA VAL A 56 -23.88 10.53 0.85
C VAL A 56 -24.43 10.72 -0.56
N TYR A 57 -23.73 10.19 -1.57
CA TYR A 57 -24.22 10.26 -2.95
C TYR A 57 -25.45 9.37 -3.19
N ALA A 58 -25.45 8.12 -2.69
CA ALA A 58 -26.57 7.21 -2.90
C ALA A 58 -27.85 7.61 -2.13
N GLY A 59 -27.70 8.17 -0.92
CA GLY A 59 -28.83 8.57 -0.08
C GLY A 59 -29.35 9.97 -0.37
N TRP A 60 -28.47 10.93 -0.72
CA TRP A 60 -28.84 12.34 -0.88
C TRP A 60 -28.49 12.93 -2.25
N GLY A 61 -27.90 12.17 -3.17
CA GLY A 61 -27.48 12.67 -4.49
C GLY A 61 -26.36 13.71 -4.44
N ILE A 62 -25.73 13.92 -3.28
CA ILE A 62 -24.73 14.97 -3.10
C ILE A 62 -23.41 14.53 -3.76
N GLY A 63 -23.06 15.22 -4.83
CA GLY A 63 -21.81 15.06 -5.58
C GLY A 63 -21.38 16.38 -6.21
N ILE A 64 -20.19 16.40 -6.82
CA ILE A 64 -19.66 17.60 -7.50
C ILE A 64 -19.77 17.38 -9.00
N ALA A 65 -20.87 17.82 -9.60
CA ALA A 65 -21.16 17.64 -11.02
C ALA A 65 -20.06 18.21 -11.93
N ALA A 66 -19.54 19.40 -11.60
CA ALA A 66 -18.44 20.04 -12.32
C ALA A 66 -17.19 19.15 -12.44
N TRP A 67 -16.97 18.27 -11.47
CA TRP A 67 -15.83 17.34 -11.45
C TRP A 67 -16.23 15.90 -11.75
N ARG A 68 -17.50 15.65 -12.11
CA ARG A 68 -18.09 14.31 -12.26
C ARG A 68 -17.81 13.42 -11.04
N PHE A 69 -17.86 14.00 -9.84
CA PHE A 69 -17.51 13.33 -8.60
C PHE A 69 -18.77 12.84 -7.89
N THR A 70 -18.90 11.52 -7.78
CA THR A 70 -20.01 10.84 -7.09
C THR A 70 -19.53 10.06 -5.87
N GLY A 71 -18.23 9.76 -5.78
CA GLY A 71 -17.64 9.22 -4.58
C GLY A 71 -16.21 8.76 -4.78
N VAL A 72 -15.47 8.60 -3.69
CA VAL A 72 -14.06 8.22 -3.77
C VAL A 72 -13.93 6.79 -4.31
N SER A 73 -13.00 6.57 -5.25
CA SER A 73 -12.79 5.24 -5.84
C SER A 73 -12.14 4.27 -4.85
N GLY A 74 -12.93 3.30 -4.39
CA GLY A 74 -12.48 2.27 -3.45
C GLY A 74 -11.33 1.40 -3.99
N HIS A 75 -11.38 0.97 -5.26
CA HIS A 75 -10.33 0.14 -5.87
C HIS A 75 -8.98 0.87 -5.88
N THR A 76 -9.02 2.16 -6.24
CA THR A 76 -7.82 3.01 -6.29
C THR A 76 -7.29 3.28 -4.89
N MET A 77 -8.17 3.60 -3.95
CA MET A 77 -7.81 3.84 -2.55
C MET A 77 -7.18 2.60 -1.90
N LEU A 78 -7.80 1.43 -2.04
CA LEU A 78 -7.30 0.17 -1.50
C LEU A 78 -5.93 -0.17 -2.11
N GLY A 79 -5.80 -0.06 -3.44
CA GLY A 79 -4.53 -0.28 -4.12
C GLY A 79 -3.43 0.66 -3.61
N ALA A 80 -3.72 1.96 -3.46
CA ALA A 80 -2.75 2.97 -3.04
C ALA A 80 -2.37 2.84 -1.56
N ALA A 81 -3.25 2.29 -0.70
CA ALA A 81 -2.95 2.05 0.70
C ALA A 81 -2.15 0.75 0.95
N VAL A 82 -2.30 -0.26 0.07
CA VAL A 82 -1.76 -1.61 0.29
C VAL A 82 -0.51 -1.89 -0.55
N TYR A 83 -0.54 -1.68 -1.88
CA TYR A 83 0.56 -2.08 -2.77
C TYR A 83 1.91 -1.41 -2.49
N PRO A 84 1.99 -0.12 -2.10
CA PRO A 84 3.26 0.47 -1.72
C PRO A 84 3.93 -0.26 -0.56
N LEU A 85 3.14 -0.70 0.44
CA LEU A 85 3.67 -1.39 1.60
C LEU A 85 4.03 -2.85 1.28
N VAL A 86 3.22 -3.54 0.49
CA VAL A 86 3.56 -4.88 -0.04
C VAL A 86 4.90 -4.83 -0.76
N ALA A 87 5.06 -3.90 -1.70
CA ALA A 87 6.32 -3.72 -2.42
C ALA A 87 7.48 -3.41 -1.49
N ALA A 88 7.30 -2.48 -0.54
CA ALA A 88 8.33 -2.10 0.42
C ALA A 88 8.78 -3.27 1.32
N ILE A 89 7.85 -4.11 1.77
CA ILE A 89 8.14 -5.31 2.57
C ILE A 89 8.91 -6.34 1.73
N CYS A 90 8.50 -6.57 0.48
CA CYS A 90 9.17 -7.51 -0.42
C CYS A 90 10.61 -7.10 -0.76
N VAL A 91 10.92 -5.81 -0.92
CA VAL A 91 12.29 -5.34 -1.25
C VAL A 91 13.21 -5.16 -0.03
N ARG A 92 12.71 -5.39 1.18
CA ARG A 92 13.52 -5.59 2.40
C ARG A 92 14.60 -4.52 2.62
N ASP A 93 14.19 -3.26 2.64
CA ASP A 93 15.04 -2.09 2.93
C ASP A 93 16.13 -1.77 1.89
N ALA A 94 16.24 -2.50 0.77
CA ALA A 94 17.22 -2.17 -0.27
C ALA A 94 16.89 -0.83 -0.95
N TYR A 95 15.62 -0.64 -1.34
CA TYR A 95 15.14 0.56 -2.05
C TYR A 95 13.71 0.95 -1.64
N PRO A 96 13.45 1.27 -0.35
CA PRO A 96 12.10 1.46 0.16
C PRO A 96 11.35 2.60 -0.55
N ARG A 97 12.03 3.69 -0.93
CA ARG A 97 11.40 4.78 -1.68
C ARG A 97 10.95 4.36 -3.08
N ARG A 98 11.78 3.60 -3.80
CA ARG A 98 11.46 3.10 -5.15
C ARG A 98 10.32 2.10 -5.10
N ALA A 99 10.29 1.23 -4.09
CA ALA A 99 9.21 0.27 -3.91
C ALA A 99 7.87 0.94 -3.56
N LEU A 100 7.88 1.94 -2.68
CA LEU A 100 6.68 2.76 -2.41
C LEU A 100 6.18 3.45 -3.68
N ALA A 101 7.08 4.08 -4.44
CA ALA A 101 6.74 4.73 -5.70
C ALA A 101 6.18 3.75 -6.74
N ALA A 102 6.78 2.56 -6.87
CA ALA A 102 6.31 1.52 -7.77
C ALA A 102 4.92 1.01 -7.38
N GLY A 103 4.67 0.79 -6.08
CA GLY A 103 3.34 0.39 -5.61
C GLY A 103 2.28 1.48 -5.80
N LEU A 104 2.66 2.76 -5.65
CA LEU A 104 1.76 3.89 -5.93
C LEU A 104 1.47 4.04 -7.42
N ALA A 105 2.48 3.85 -8.28
CA ALA A 105 2.31 3.84 -9.72
C ALA A 105 1.40 2.68 -10.16
N PHE A 106 1.56 1.51 -9.55
CA PHE A 106 0.68 0.37 -9.79
C PHE A 106 -0.76 0.66 -9.36
N ALA A 107 -0.97 1.26 -8.19
CA ALA A 107 -2.29 1.69 -7.74
C ALA A 107 -2.93 2.73 -8.68
N LEU A 108 -2.13 3.65 -9.22
CA LEU A 108 -2.61 4.61 -10.22
C LEU A 108 -3.02 3.89 -11.51
N ALA A 109 -2.28 2.87 -11.93
CA ALA A 109 -2.61 2.06 -13.11
C ALA A 109 -3.94 1.31 -12.94
N ILE A 110 -4.21 0.76 -11.75
CA ILE A 110 -5.52 0.21 -11.38
C ILE A 110 -6.60 1.30 -11.52
N GLY A 111 -6.36 2.49 -10.98
CA GLY A 111 -7.28 3.62 -11.09
C GLY A 111 -7.57 4.04 -12.54
N MET A 112 -6.52 4.15 -13.37
CA MET A 112 -6.65 4.46 -14.79
C MET A 112 -7.49 3.43 -15.53
N SER A 113 -7.35 2.13 -15.21
CA SER A 113 -8.23 1.11 -15.79
C SER A 113 -9.70 1.32 -15.46
N ARG A 114 -10.04 1.85 -14.28
CA ARG A 114 -11.43 2.16 -13.91
C ARG A 114 -12.01 3.30 -14.73
N VAL A 115 -11.21 4.33 -15.04
CA VAL A 115 -11.62 5.43 -15.92
C VAL A 115 -11.87 4.93 -17.34
N LEU A 116 -10.93 4.14 -17.86
CA LEU A 116 -11.01 3.60 -19.22
C LEU A 116 -12.14 2.58 -19.40
N LEU A 117 -12.56 1.92 -18.32
CA LEU A 117 -13.74 1.05 -18.29
C LEU A 117 -15.05 1.81 -18.04
N GLY A 118 -15.00 3.13 -17.84
CA GLY A 118 -16.18 3.99 -17.61
C GLY A 118 -16.77 3.90 -16.20
N PHE A 119 -16.10 3.26 -15.25
CA PHE A 119 -16.63 3.05 -13.90
C PHE A 119 -16.47 4.25 -12.96
N HIS A 120 -15.51 5.14 -13.24
CA HIS A 120 -15.18 6.25 -12.36
C HIS A 120 -14.65 7.44 -13.18
N SER A 121 -14.79 8.65 -12.64
CA SER A 121 -14.17 9.85 -13.20
C SER A 121 -12.75 10.07 -12.66
N TRP A 122 -11.97 10.92 -13.33
CA TRP A 122 -10.61 11.24 -12.90
C TRP A 122 -10.54 11.83 -11.48
N SER A 123 -11.52 12.65 -11.09
CA SER A 123 -11.56 13.26 -9.74
C SER A 123 -11.70 12.21 -8.64
N GLU A 124 -12.49 11.17 -8.88
CA GLU A 124 -12.71 10.04 -7.96
C GLU A 124 -11.46 9.17 -7.81
N ILE A 125 -10.73 8.94 -8.93
CA ILE A 125 -9.46 8.23 -8.94
C ILE A 125 -8.39 9.02 -8.19
N VAL A 126 -8.22 10.31 -8.51
CA VAL A 126 -7.21 11.16 -7.87
C VAL A 126 -7.48 11.24 -6.37
N SER A 127 -8.73 11.44 -5.95
CA SER A 127 -9.10 11.48 -4.53
C SER A 127 -8.79 10.16 -3.82
N GLY A 128 -9.14 9.02 -4.44
CA GLY A 128 -8.86 7.70 -3.88
C GLY A 128 -7.37 7.41 -3.78
N TRP A 129 -6.62 7.74 -4.83
CA TRP A 129 -5.18 7.57 -4.87
C TRP A 129 -4.47 8.42 -3.82
N LEU A 130 -4.82 9.70 -3.68
CA LEU A 130 -4.25 10.60 -2.67
C LEU A 130 -4.56 10.11 -1.24
N LEU A 131 -5.79 9.67 -0.99
CA LEU A 131 -6.19 9.16 0.31
C LEU A 131 -5.39 7.90 0.69
N GLY A 132 -5.28 6.92 -0.22
CA GLY A 132 -4.48 5.72 0.02
C GLY A 132 -2.97 6.03 0.12
N ALA A 133 -2.47 6.96 -0.70
CA ALA A 133 -1.07 7.41 -0.64
C ALA A 133 -0.74 8.07 0.70
N ALA A 134 -1.66 8.84 1.29
CA ALA A 134 -1.48 9.44 2.62
C ALA A 134 -1.33 8.37 3.70
N VAL A 135 -2.14 7.30 3.64
CA VAL A 135 -2.01 6.13 4.53
C VAL A 135 -0.63 5.48 4.34
N ALA A 136 -0.25 5.12 3.11
CA ALA A 136 1.05 4.50 2.84
C ALA A 136 2.24 5.39 3.28
N ALA A 137 2.17 6.69 3.02
CA ALA A 137 3.23 7.64 3.36
C ALA A 137 3.35 7.87 4.88
N SER A 138 2.23 7.94 5.61
CA SER A 138 2.25 8.06 7.08
C SER A 138 2.86 6.81 7.72
N THR A 139 2.46 5.62 7.29
CA THR A 139 3.07 4.36 7.74
C THR A 139 4.56 4.29 7.42
N ALA A 140 4.96 4.63 6.19
CA ALA A 140 6.36 4.64 5.78
C ALA A 140 7.21 5.66 6.55
N ARG A 141 6.64 6.78 6.99
CA ARG A 141 7.31 7.74 7.89
C ARG A 141 7.51 7.13 9.27
N CYS A 142 6.50 6.48 9.85
CA CYS A 142 6.62 5.79 11.13
C CYS A 142 7.67 4.67 11.10
N LEU A 143 7.76 3.93 9.99
CA LEU A 143 8.79 2.90 9.80
C LEU A 143 10.21 3.49 9.79
N ARG A 144 10.41 4.65 9.17
CA ARG A 144 11.71 5.34 9.10
C ARG A 144 12.11 6.01 10.41
N GLY A 145 11.17 6.61 11.14
CA GLY A 145 11.45 7.25 12.42
C GLY A 145 12.06 6.31 13.47
N ILE A 146 11.67 5.03 13.45
CA ILE A 146 12.23 3.99 14.34
C ILE A 146 13.66 3.61 13.94
N GLY A 147 13.93 3.49 12.64
CA GLY A 147 15.26 3.14 12.12
C GLY A 147 16.30 4.24 12.31
N GLY A 148 15.90 5.50 12.07
CA GLY A 148 16.76 6.67 12.27
C GLY A 148 17.14 6.90 13.74
N ALA A 149 16.20 6.70 14.67
CA ALA A 149 16.46 6.81 16.11
C ALA A 149 17.43 5.72 16.62
N ARG A 150 17.30 4.47 16.13
CA ARG A 150 18.22 3.38 16.52
C ARG A 150 19.60 3.51 15.90
N ALA A 151 19.69 3.95 14.64
CA ALA A 151 20.97 4.17 13.96
C ALA A 151 21.76 5.32 14.59
N SER A 152 21.09 6.44 14.90
CA SER A 152 21.71 7.56 15.61
C SER A 152 22.18 7.18 17.03
N GLN A 153 21.40 6.36 17.75
CA GLN A 153 21.79 5.85 19.07
C GLN A 153 22.98 4.89 19.00
N ALA A 154 23.02 3.97 18.03
CA ALA A 154 24.14 3.05 17.84
C ALA A 154 25.44 3.79 17.42
N GLN A 155 25.33 4.85 16.62
CA GLN A 155 26.44 5.70 16.23
C GLN A 155 26.97 6.53 17.41
N ALA A 156 26.08 7.05 18.27
CA ALA A 156 26.47 7.74 19.51
C ALA A 156 27.20 6.81 20.50
N SER A 157 26.69 5.59 20.69
CA SER A 157 27.33 4.57 21.54
C SER A 157 28.68 4.09 20.97
N GLY A 158 28.77 3.90 19.65
CA GLY A 158 30.02 3.56 18.97
C GLY A 158 31.06 4.67 19.05
N MET A 159 30.63 5.94 19.02
CA MET A 159 31.52 7.10 19.18
C MET A 159 32.02 7.26 20.62
N HIS A 160 31.19 6.94 21.63
CA HIS A 160 31.64 6.83 23.02
C HIS A 160 32.63 5.67 23.22
N ALA A 161 32.36 4.49 22.64
CA ALA A 161 33.27 3.35 22.72
C ALA A 161 34.62 3.65 22.03
N ALA A 162 34.61 4.23 20.84
CA ALA A 162 35.82 4.61 20.10
C ALA A 162 36.66 5.69 20.79
N ARG A 163 36.03 6.55 21.61
CA ARG A 163 36.71 7.55 22.43
C ARG A 163 37.44 6.93 23.63
N ASN A 164 37.07 5.71 24.03
CA ASN A 164 37.65 4.97 25.15
C ASN A 164 38.57 3.81 24.72
N VAL A 165 38.89 3.68 23.42
CA VAL A 165 39.85 2.67 22.93
C VAL A 165 41.28 3.22 23.03
N PRO A 166 42.21 2.56 23.74
CA PRO A 166 43.61 2.95 23.78
C PRO A 166 44.23 2.99 22.37
N MET A 167 45.03 4.03 22.09
CA MET A 167 45.65 4.36 20.78
C MET A 167 46.47 3.24 20.09
N ALA A 168 46.75 2.12 20.77
CA ALA A 168 47.72 1.13 20.31
C ALA A 168 47.22 0.13 19.23
N ARG A 169 45.98 0.21 18.74
CA ARG A 169 45.39 -0.85 17.88
C ARG A 169 44.81 -0.40 16.53
N ARG A 170 45.31 0.70 15.96
CA ARG A 170 44.79 1.25 14.68
C ARG A 170 45.58 0.89 13.41
N ALA A 171 46.68 0.17 13.51
CA ALA A 171 47.52 -0.14 12.34
C ALA A 171 47.47 -1.64 11.99
N HIS A 172 46.50 -2.05 11.15
CA HIS A 172 46.68 -3.05 10.08
C HIS A 172 45.34 -3.39 9.42
N GLY A 173 45.26 -3.21 8.09
CA GLY A 173 44.14 -3.71 7.30
C GLY A 173 43.89 -2.96 5.99
N GLY A 174 44.91 -2.86 5.14
CA GLY A 174 44.76 -2.42 3.75
C GLY A 174 44.69 -3.63 2.82
N GLY A 175 43.74 -3.61 1.88
CA GLY A 175 43.74 -4.48 0.70
C GLY A 175 42.46 -5.29 0.50
N ALA A 176 41.53 -4.78 -0.31
CA ALA A 176 40.55 -5.62 -1.00
C ALA A 176 40.32 -5.09 -2.41
N VAL A 177 40.94 -5.81 -3.35
CA VAL A 177 40.96 -5.63 -4.81
C VAL A 177 39.55 -5.84 -5.40
N GLY A 178 39.30 -5.15 -6.52
CA GLY A 178 37.99 -4.94 -7.14
C GLY A 178 37.20 -6.19 -7.52
N ALA A 179 35.91 -6.15 -7.19
CA ALA A 179 34.90 -7.07 -7.70
C ALA A 179 34.03 -6.37 -8.75
N HIS A 180 33.80 -7.02 -9.89
CA HIS A 180 32.90 -6.53 -10.94
C HIS A 180 31.49 -6.22 -10.38
N PRO A 181 30.93 -5.02 -10.64
CA PRO A 181 29.76 -4.51 -9.93
C PRO A 181 28.49 -5.38 -10.10
N HIS A 182 28.33 -6.08 -11.22
CA HIS A 182 27.15 -6.93 -11.50
C HIS A 182 27.20 -8.29 -10.79
N ALA A 183 28.36 -8.95 -10.75
CA ALA A 183 28.54 -10.21 -10.02
C ALA A 183 28.48 -9.99 -8.49
N ALA A 184 29.03 -8.86 -8.03
CA ALA A 184 28.92 -8.45 -6.63
C ALA A 184 27.47 -8.13 -6.23
N ALA A 185 26.67 -7.51 -7.12
CA ALA A 185 25.24 -7.24 -6.89
C ALA A 185 24.40 -8.52 -6.79
N GLY A 186 24.64 -9.51 -7.67
CA GLY A 186 23.99 -10.82 -7.61
C GLY A 186 24.31 -11.59 -6.32
N ALA A 187 25.58 -11.66 -5.95
CA ALA A 187 26.01 -12.29 -4.70
C ALA A 187 25.48 -11.54 -3.45
N ALA A 188 25.37 -10.21 -3.50
CA ALA A 188 24.76 -9.42 -2.43
C ALA A 188 23.24 -9.65 -2.32
N ALA A 189 22.54 -9.84 -3.44
CA ALA A 189 21.12 -10.18 -3.46
C ALA A 189 20.86 -11.57 -2.85
N VAL A 190 21.65 -12.57 -3.21
CA VAL A 190 21.58 -13.94 -2.64
C VAL A 190 21.90 -13.93 -1.14
N ARG A 191 22.95 -13.22 -0.71
CA ARG A 191 23.28 -13.07 0.73
C ARG A 191 22.21 -12.28 1.50
N ARG A 192 21.55 -11.30 0.88
CA ARG A 192 20.38 -10.63 1.47
C ARG A 192 19.21 -11.60 1.57
N ALA A 193 18.89 -12.38 0.52
CA ALA A 193 17.83 -13.39 0.55
C ALA A 193 18.00 -14.36 1.73
N ALA A 194 19.21 -14.86 1.95
CA ALA A 194 19.56 -15.76 3.05
C ALA A 194 19.41 -15.15 4.47
N ARG A 195 19.37 -13.81 4.61
CA ARG A 195 19.17 -13.10 5.89
C ARG A 195 17.74 -12.56 6.08
N ALA A 196 16.75 -13.07 5.35
CA ALA A 196 15.37 -12.63 5.53
C ALA A 196 14.83 -13.01 6.91
N PRO A 197 14.22 -12.09 7.67
CA PRO A 197 13.51 -12.49 8.88
C PRO A 197 12.32 -13.36 8.50
N ARG A 198 12.04 -14.41 9.30
CA ARG A 198 10.96 -15.38 9.07
C ARG A 198 9.61 -14.71 8.79
N SER A 199 9.31 -13.60 9.47
CA SER A 199 8.09 -12.81 9.26
C SER A 199 7.94 -12.29 7.82
N THR A 200 9.05 -11.90 7.17
CA THR A 200 9.01 -11.40 5.79
C THR A 200 8.87 -12.53 4.78
N LEU A 201 9.51 -13.67 5.01
CA LEU A 201 9.30 -14.86 4.17
C LEU A 201 7.84 -15.34 4.25
N MET A 202 7.29 -15.41 5.47
CA MET A 202 5.88 -15.75 5.68
C MET A 202 4.95 -14.74 5.01
N PHE A 203 5.26 -13.44 5.07
CA PHE A 203 4.48 -12.42 4.38
C PHE A 203 4.52 -12.59 2.86
N VAL A 204 5.70 -12.79 2.25
CA VAL A 204 5.81 -12.98 0.81
C VAL A 204 5.04 -14.23 0.37
N ALA A 205 5.19 -15.33 1.10
CA ALA A 205 4.45 -16.56 0.83
C ALA A 205 2.92 -16.34 0.92
N ALA A 206 2.46 -15.67 1.99
CA ALA A 206 1.05 -15.34 2.17
C ALA A 206 0.53 -14.41 1.07
N ALA A 207 1.28 -13.37 0.70
CA ALA A 207 0.91 -12.44 -0.36
C ALA A 207 0.78 -13.16 -1.72
N CYS A 208 1.70 -14.08 -2.04
CA CYS A 208 1.60 -14.91 -3.24
C CYS A 208 0.37 -15.85 -3.18
N ALA A 209 0.13 -16.51 -2.05
CA ALA A 209 -1.02 -17.40 -1.89
C ALA A 209 -2.35 -16.65 -2.02
N ILE A 210 -2.45 -15.45 -1.42
CA ILE A 210 -3.60 -14.54 -1.55
C ILE A 210 -3.76 -14.14 -3.02
N ALA A 211 -2.69 -13.74 -3.70
CA ALA A 211 -2.75 -13.38 -5.11
C ALA A 211 -3.29 -14.53 -5.97
N VAL A 212 -2.79 -15.74 -5.80
CA VAL A 212 -3.26 -16.90 -6.56
C VAL A 212 -4.71 -17.27 -6.22
N SER A 213 -5.10 -17.17 -4.95
CA SER A 213 -6.41 -17.64 -4.48
C SER A 213 -7.54 -16.63 -4.66
N CYS A 214 -7.24 -15.33 -4.61
CA CYS A 214 -8.25 -14.28 -4.59
C CYS A 214 -8.31 -13.48 -5.89
N TYR A 215 -7.28 -13.54 -6.73
CA TYR A 215 -7.25 -12.78 -7.97
C TYR A 215 -8.35 -13.21 -8.94
N GLY A 216 -9.03 -12.21 -9.52
CA GLY A 216 -10.14 -12.43 -10.46
C GLY A 216 -11.43 -12.94 -9.82
N ARG A 217 -11.47 -13.09 -8.48
CA ARG A 217 -12.71 -13.34 -7.73
C ARG A 217 -13.33 -12.01 -7.31
N SER A 218 -14.63 -11.88 -7.51
CA SER A 218 -15.39 -10.69 -7.11
C SER A 218 -15.85 -10.83 -5.66
N ALA A 219 -15.70 -9.79 -4.84
CA ALA A 219 -16.31 -9.80 -3.51
C ALA A 219 -17.84 -9.95 -3.62
N PRO A 220 -18.50 -10.74 -2.77
CA PRO A 220 -19.96 -10.83 -2.75
C PRO A 220 -20.61 -9.45 -2.62
N VAL A 221 -20.02 -8.58 -1.80
CA VAL A 221 -20.43 -7.18 -1.64
C VAL A 221 -20.17 -6.36 -2.90
N SER A 222 -19.04 -6.54 -3.59
CA SER A 222 -18.77 -5.81 -4.85
C SER A 222 -19.72 -6.24 -5.96
N ALA A 223 -20.05 -7.53 -6.03
CA ALA A 223 -21.03 -8.08 -6.96
C ALA A 223 -22.43 -7.53 -6.65
N TRP A 224 -22.83 -7.53 -5.37
CA TRP A 224 -24.08 -6.94 -4.92
C TRP A 224 -24.15 -5.44 -5.22
N ILE A 225 -23.11 -4.65 -4.93
CA ILE A 225 -23.07 -3.21 -5.25
C ILE A 225 -23.21 -3.01 -6.77
N SER A 226 -22.57 -3.85 -7.59
CA SER A 226 -22.65 -3.71 -9.04
C SER A 226 -24.08 -3.98 -9.57
N ASP A 227 -24.82 -4.91 -8.95
CA ASP A 227 -26.21 -5.20 -9.30
C ASP A 227 -27.22 -4.22 -8.67
N ALA A 228 -26.92 -3.73 -7.45
CA ALA A 228 -27.81 -2.87 -6.68
C ALA A 228 -27.65 -1.38 -7.00
N ALA A 229 -26.44 -0.91 -7.38
CA ALA A 229 -26.18 0.51 -7.64
C ALA A 229 -27.10 1.14 -8.70
N PRO A 230 -27.42 0.48 -9.83
CA PRO A 230 -28.38 1.02 -10.79
C PRO A 230 -29.79 1.19 -10.18
N LYS A 231 -30.24 0.18 -9.40
CA LYS A 231 -31.58 0.14 -8.78
C LYS A 231 -31.73 1.19 -7.68
N VAL A 232 -30.69 1.40 -6.88
CA VAL A 232 -30.67 2.42 -5.81
C VAL A 232 -30.61 3.85 -6.39
N ALA A 233 -29.86 4.05 -7.49
CA ALA A 233 -29.85 5.34 -8.18
C ALA A 233 -31.20 5.67 -8.85
N GLU A 234 -31.98 4.65 -9.23
CA GLU A 234 -33.33 4.81 -9.74
C GLU A 234 -34.32 5.20 -8.62
N TRP A 235 -34.24 4.54 -7.47
CA TRP A 235 -34.99 4.91 -6.25
C TRP A 235 -34.72 6.35 -5.79
N GLY A 236 -33.47 6.79 -5.82
CA GLY A 236 -33.11 8.16 -5.45
C GLY A 236 -33.73 9.21 -6.38
N ARG A 237 -33.84 8.92 -7.69
CA ARG A 237 -34.49 9.85 -8.65
C ARG A 237 -35.99 9.96 -8.43
N VAL A 238 -36.68 8.85 -8.19
CA VAL A 238 -38.13 8.83 -7.87
C VAL A 238 -38.44 9.72 -6.66
N TRP A 239 -37.62 9.65 -5.61
CA TRP A 239 -37.80 10.47 -4.40
C TRP A 239 -37.63 11.98 -4.62
N PHE A 240 -36.77 12.40 -5.55
CA PHE A 240 -36.55 13.83 -5.85
C PHE A 240 -37.54 14.38 -6.88
N ASP A 241 -38.16 13.52 -7.70
CA ASP A 241 -39.23 13.91 -8.61
C ASP A 241 -40.58 14.04 -7.87
N ASP A 242 -40.83 13.22 -6.84
CA ASP A 242 -42.02 13.32 -5.96
C ASP A 242 -41.96 14.49 -4.95
N ALA A 243 -40.80 15.13 -4.81
CA ALA A 243 -40.55 16.23 -3.87
C ALA A 243 -40.56 17.63 -4.52
N ARG A 244 -40.93 17.75 -5.81
CA ARG A 244 -41.14 19.02 -6.53
C ARG A 244 -42.61 19.21 -6.91
#